data_AF-A0A842KL34-F1
#
_entry.id   AF-A0A842KL34-F1
#
_cell.length_a   1.000
_cell.length_b   1.000
_cell.length_c   1.000
_cell.angle_alpha   90.00
_cell.angle_beta   90.00
_cell.angle_gamma   90.00
#
_symmetry.space_group_name_H-M   'P 1'
#
loop_
_entity.id
_entity.type
_entity.pdbx_description
1 polymer ?
#
loop_
_entity_poly.entity_id
_entity_poly.type
_entity_poly.pdbx_seq_one_letter_code
_entity_poly.pdbx_strand_id
1 'polypeptide(L)' 'MTIIPLAPIERLIRSAGSQRVSESAAIALSEILEEYGLNISKEAIKLAEHAGRKTVKSEDIALAKDMLSKK' A
#
# COMPACT_ATOMS: atom_id res chain seq x y z
N MET A 1 6.62 13.41 5.45
CA MET A 1 5.94 12.85 6.63
C MET A 1 5.22 11.62 6.13
N THR A 2 5.62 10.43 6.59
CA THR A 2 5.03 9.16 6.17
C THR A 2 3.71 8.94 6.90
N ILE A 3 2.70 8.42 6.20
CA ILE A 3 1.41 8.04 6.77
C ILE A 3 1.55 6.75 7.61
N ILE A 4 2.42 5.83 7.18
CA ILE A 4 2.65 4.56 7.84
C ILE A 4 3.72 4.75 8.94
N PRO A 5 3.44 4.33 10.19
CA PRO A 5 4.45 4.37 11.25
C PRO A 5 5.64 3.45 10.94
N LEU A 6 6.86 3.86 11.33
CA LEU A 6 8.08 3.11 11.03
C LEU A 6 8.16 1.75 11.74
N ALA A 7 7.65 1.61 12.96
CA ALA A 7 7.76 0.35 13.73
C ALA A 7 7.09 -0.86 13.02
N PRO A 8 5.87 -0.77 12.46
CA PRO A 8 5.32 -1.79 11.56
C PRO A 8 6.21 -2.12 10.36
N ILE A 9 6.82 -1.12 9.74
CA ILE A 9 7.69 -1.31 8.57
C ILE A 9 8.96 -2.06 8.97
N GLU A 10 9.58 -1.71 10.09
CA GLU A 10 10.73 -2.45 10.63
C GLU A 10 10.36 -3.92 10.91
N ARG A 11 9.18 -4.17 11.50
CA ARG A 11 8.69 -5.55 11.73
C ARG A 11 8.49 -6.30 10.42
N LEU A 12 7.98 -5.65 9.38
CA LEU A 12 7.82 -6.25 8.06
C LEU A 12 9.18 -6.67 7.47
N ILE A 13 10.19 -5.79 7.52
CA ILE A 13 11.55 -6.08 7.04
C ILE A 13 12.19 -7.22 7.84
N ARG A 14 12.02 -7.24 9.18
CA ARG A 14 12.52 -8.33 10.03
C ARG A 14 11.84 -9.66 9.73
N SER A 15 10.54 -9.63 9.46
CA SER A 15 9.77 -10.84 9.10
C SER A 15 10.21 -11.44 7.75
N ALA A 16 10.80 -10.63 6.87
CA ALA A 16 11.44 -11.11 5.65
C ALA A 16 12.83 -11.77 5.88
N GLY A 17 13.30 -11.86 7.14
CA GLY A 17 14.52 -12.57 7.52
C GLY A 17 15.68 -11.67 7.97
N SER A 18 15.50 -10.34 8.04
CA SER A 18 16.58 -9.46 8.48
C SER A 18 16.76 -9.43 10.00
N GLN A 19 18.00 -9.56 10.47
CA GLN A 19 18.36 -9.42 11.88
C GLN A 19 18.51 -7.95 12.33
N ARG A 20 18.80 -7.02 11.42
CA ARG A 20 19.02 -5.60 11.72
C ARG A 20 18.41 -4.73 10.62
N VAL A 21 17.72 -3.67 11.02
CA VAL A 21 17.07 -2.72 10.11
C VAL A 21 17.52 -1.33 10.52
N SER A 22 17.99 -0.52 9.57
CA SER A 22 18.26 0.90 9.81
C SER A 22 16.97 1.70 9.70
N GLU A 23 16.91 2.82 10.41
CA GLU A 23 15.78 3.76 10.28
C GLU A 23 15.59 4.22 8.83
N SER A 24 16.69 4.51 8.12
CA SER A 24 16.65 4.89 6.70
C SER A 24 16.03 3.82 5.80
N ALA A 25 16.23 2.53 6.09
CA ALA A 25 15.60 1.45 5.34
C ALA A 25 14.10 1.36 5.63
N ALA A 26 13.69 1.61 6.88
CA ALA A 26 12.28 1.68 7.24
C ALA A 26 11.58 2.87 6.57
N ILE A 27 12.22 4.04 6.51
CA ILE A 27 11.70 5.22 5.81
C ILE A 27 11.52 4.91 4.32
N ALA A 28 12.56 4.39 3.65
CA ALA A 28 12.51 4.10 2.22
C ALA A 28 11.40 3.10 1.85
N LEU A 29 11.22 2.04 2.65
CA LEU A 29 10.13 1.09 2.41
C LEU A 29 8.76 1.71 2.70
N SER A 30 8.64 2.57 3.71
CA SER A 30 7.40 3.30 4.00
C SER A 30 6.96 4.14 2.81
N GLU A 31 7.88 4.89 2.21
CA GLU A 31 7.60 5.75 1.05
C GLU A 31 7.11 4.92 -0.16
N ILE A 32 7.77 3.80 -0.46
CA ILE A 32 7.39 2.90 -1.55
C ILE A 32 5.98 2.30 -1.32
N LEU A 33 5.71 1.82 -0.10
CA LEU A 33 4.42 1.22 0.23
C LEU A 33 3.28 2.24 0.22
N GLU A 34 3.54 3.48 0.62
CA GLU A 34 2.58 4.57 0.56
C GLU A 34 2.26 4.95 -0.88
N GLU A 35 3.28 5.10 -1.73
CA GLU A 35 3.07 5.40 -3.14
C GLU A 35 2.24 4.29 -3.83
N TYR A 36 2.63 3.03 -3.60
CA TYR A 36 1.91 1.88 -4.14
C TYR A 36 0.47 1.79 -3.61
N GLY A 37 0.28 1.97 -2.31
CA GLY A 37 -1.02 1.98 -1.65
C GLY A 37 -1.92 3.11 -2.15
N LEU A 38 -1.38 4.31 -2.38
CA LEU A 38 -2.10 5.45 -2.94
C LEU A 38 -2.56 5.18 -4.38
N ASN A 39 -1.70 4.57 -5.20
CA ASN A 39 -2.05 4.23 -6.58
C ASN A 39 -3.19 3.21 -6.64
N ILE A 40 -3.14 2.16 -5.83
CA ILE A 40 -4.24 1.19 -5.70
C ILE A 40 -5.51 1.89 -5.19
N SER A 41 -5.39 2.72 -4.15
CA SER A 41 -6.54 3.39 -3.53
C SER A 41 -7.27 4.30 -4.50
N LYS A 42 -6.54 5.07 -5.32
CA LYS A 42 -7.13 5.94 -6.35
C LYS A 42 -7.95 5.14 -7.35
N GLU A 43 -7.45 4.00 -7.81
CA GLU A 43 -8.16 3.19 -8.78
C GLU A 43 -9.37 2.47 -8.15
N ALA A 44 -9.22 1.99 -6.91
CA ALA A 44 -10.33 1.40 -6.16
C ALA A 44 -11.48 2.39 -5.90
N ILE A 45 -11.16 3.67 -5.64
CA ILE A 45 -12.16 4.74 -5.53
C ILE A 45 -12.94 4.88 -6.84
N LYS A 46 -12.26 4.94 -7.99
CA LYS A 46 -12.95 5.00 -9.29
C LYS A 46 -13.85 3.79 -9.50
N LEU A 47 -13.39 2.59 -9.18
CA LEU A 47 -14.20 1.36 -9.31
C LEU A 47 -15.46 1.42 -8.46
N ALA A 48 -15.35 1.89 -7.21
CA ALA A 48 -16.50 2.08 -6.33
C ALA A 48 -17.48 3.12 -6.92
N GLU A 49 -16.98 4.25 -7.42
CA GLU A 49 -17.78 5.31 -8.05
C GLU A 49 -18.51 4.82 -9.31
N HIS A 50 -17.85 4.05 -10.18
CA HIS A 50 -18.47 3.45 -11.37
C HIS A 50 -19.57 2.45 -11.01
N ALA A 51 -19.44 1.78 -9.86
CA ALA A 51 -20.47 0.90 -9.31
C ALA A 51 -21.58 1.66 -8.53
N GLY A 52 -21.58 3.00 -8.56
CA GLY A 52 -22.56 3.85 -7.86
C GLY A 52 -22.40 3.88 -6.34
N ARG A 53 -21.27 3.42 -5.80
CA ARG A 53 -21.01 3.33 -4.36
C ARG A 53 -20.03 4.43 -3.92
N LYS A 54 -20.24 4.95 -2.71
CA LYS A 54 -19.27 5.85 -2.04
C LYS A 54 -18.28 5.11 -1.14
N THR A 55 -18.60 3.88 -0.76
CA THR A 55 -17.76 3.04 0.09
C THR A 55 -16.90 2.13 -0.78
N VAL A 56 -15.58 2.26 -0.63
CA VAL A 56 -14.61 1.33 -1.22
C VAL A 56 -14.66 0.00 -0.47
N LYS A 57 -14.81 -1.10 -1.21
CA LYS A 57 -14.82 -2.47 -0.69
C LYS A 57 -13.49 -3.17 -0.97
N SER A 58 -13.27 -4.30 -0.29
CA SER A 58 -12.12 -5.17 -0.53
C SER A 58 -12.02 -5.63 -1.99
N GLU A 59 -13.16 -5.88 -2.64
CA GLU A 59 -13.25 -6.25 -4.06
C GLU A 59 -12.66 -5.17 -4.97
N ASP A 60 -12.92 -3.88 -4.68
CA ASP A 60 -12.41 -2.75 -5.46
C ASP A 60 -10.88 -2.66 -5.33
N ILE A 61 -10.34 -2.91 -4.12
CA ILE A 61 -8.89 -2.92 -3.86
C ILE A 61 -8.21 -4.07 -4.61
N ALA A 62 -8.78 -5.28 -4.57
CA ALA A 62 -8.24 -6.44 -5.24
C ALA A 62 -8.22 -6.24 -6.77
N LEU A 63 -9.34 -5.76 -7.33
CA LEU A 63 -9.45 -5.50 -8.76
C LEU A 63 -8.49 -4.37 -9.21
N ALA A 64 -8.40 -3.28 -8.46
CA ALA A 64 -7.45 -2.19 -8.72
C ALA A 64 -5.99 -2.68 -8.77
N LYS A 65 -5.59 -3.49 -7.79
CA LYS A 65 -4.24 -4.08 -7.73
C LYS A 65 -3.96 -4.99 -8.93
N ASP A 66 -4.93 -5.79 -9.35
CA ASP A 66 -4.78 -6.66 -10.53
C ASP A 66 -4.79 -5.87 -11.86
N MET A 67 -5.51 -4.75 -11.94
CA MET A 67 -5.48 -3.84 -13.09
C MET A 67 -4.12 -3.15 -13.25
N LEU A 68 -3.53 -2.70 -12.14
CA LEU A 68 -2.23 -2.03 -12.14
C LEU A 68 -1.07 -2.99 -12.41
N SER A 69 -1.17 -4.25 -11.99
CA SER A 69 -0.12 -5.27 -12.19
C SER A 69 0.01 -5.76 -13.64
N LYS A 70 -1.02 -5.53 -14.46
CA LYS A 70 -1.08 -5.96 -15.88
C LYS A 70 -0.61 -4.87 -16.85
N LYS A 71 -0.21 -3.72 -16.35
CA LYS A 71 0.18 -2.55 -17.11
C LYS A 71 1.70 -2.42 -17.15
#